data_AF-A0AAD9TKY3-F1
#
_entry.id   AF-A0AAD9TKY3-F1
#
_cell.length_a   1.000
_cell.length_b   1.000
_cell.length_c   1.000
_cell.angle_alpha   90.00
_cell.angle_beta   90.00
_cell.angle_gamma   90.00
#
_symmetry.space_group_name_H-M   'P 1'
#
loop_
_entity.id
_entity.type
_entity.pdbx_description
1 polymer ?
#
loop_
_entity_poly.entity_id
_entity_poly.type
_entity_poly.pdbx_seq_one_letter_code
_entity_poly.pdbx_strand_id
1 'polypeptide(L)'
;MPQSVNSLPKTVSGSLYHRYFGGSPTPFKDILGRLSGEEFDEPEDVIKLGYVYFLSHILLGQEYRWFVPDWLWGLVEDITGFEAFPWGNYIYSVTLYWLGKALHDRRNGRKQN
;
A
#
# COMPACT_ATOMS: atom_id res chain seq x y z
N MET A 1 -9.06 -19.26 -2.43
CA MET A 1 -7.71 -19.00 -1.91
C MET A 1 -7.49 -17.50 -1.86
N PRO A 2 -6.78 -16.92 -0.87
CA PRO A 2 -6.44 -15.50 -0.92
C PRO A 2 -5.63 -15.27 -2.19
N GLN A 3 -5.99 -14.28 -3.01
CA GLN A 3 -5.16 -13.94 -4.17
C GLN A 3 -3.76 -13.55 -3.66
N SER A 4 -2.74 -14.18 -4.24
CA SER A 4 -1.36 -13.89 -3.89
C SER A 4 -1.01 -12.48 -4.39
N VAL A 5 -0.27 -11.70 -3.59
CA VAL A 5 0.22 -10.37 -4.00
C VAL A 5 1.03 -10.46 -5.31
N ASN A 6 1.60 -11.63 -5.61
CA ASN A 6 2.38 -11.88 -6.82
C ASN A 6 1.54 -11.98 -8.11
N SER A 7 0.21 -12.12 -8.02
CA SER A 7 -0.69 -12.09 -9.18
C SER A 7 -1.26 -10.69 -9.45
N LEU A 8 -0.88 -9.69 -8.64
CA LEU A 8 -1.37 -8.32 -8.81
C LEU A 8 -0.65 -7.60 -9.96
N PRO A 9 -1.32 -6.63 -10.60
CA PRO A 9 -0.73 -5.88 -11.69
C PRO A 9 0.58 -5.23 -11.26
N LYS A 10 1.58 -5.26 -12.15
CA LYS A 10 2.83 -4.53 -11.95
C LYS A 10 2.71 -3.15 -12.54
N THR A 11 3.50 -2.21 -12.02
CA THR A 11 3.61 -0.86 -12.57
C THR A 11 4.13 -0.88 -14.00
N VAL A 12 3.54 -0.02 -14.84
CA VAL A 12 3.89 0.15 -16.26
C VAL A 12 4.51 1.54 -16.45
N SER A 13 5.35 1.71 -17.47
CA SER A 13 5.87 3.03 -17.86
C SER A 13 4.72 3.97 -18.22
N GLY A 14 4.75 5.20 -17.68
CA GLY A 14 3.66 6.17 -17.80
C GLY A 14 2.62 6.12 -16.66
N SER A 15 2.74 5.18 -15.71
CA SER A 15 1.90 5.13 -14.52
C SER A 15 2.05 6.38 -13.64
N LEU A 16 1.07 6.60 -12.77
CA LEU A 16 1.09 7.58 -11.68
C LEU A 16 2.43 7.54 -10.91
N TYR A 17 2.94 6.34 -10.63
CA TYR A 17 4.21 6.14 -9.93
C TYR A 17 5.41 6.74 -10.68
N HIS A 18 5.45 6.59 -12.00
CA HIS A 18 6.49 7.17 -12.83
C HIS A 18 6.32 8.67 -13.00
N ARG A 19 5.08 9.14 -13.25
CA ARG A 19 4.78 10.56 -13.49
C ARG A 19 5.17 11.45 -12.33
N TYR A 20 4.80 11.07 -11.10
CA TYR A 20 4.98 11.95 -9.94
C TYR A 20 6.14 11.57 -9.03
N PHE A 21 6.67 10.34 -9.12
CA PHE A 21 7.72 9.86 -8.21
C PHE A 21 8.93 9.25 -8.93
N GLY A 22 8.97 9.34 -10.27
CA GLY A 22 10.08 8.85 -11.08
C GLY A 22 10.29 7.33 -11.03
N GLY A 23 9.29 6.57 -10.54
CA GLY A 23 9.41 5.12 -10.36
C GLY A 23 10.41 4.71 -9.28
N SER A 24 10.76 5.62 -8.37
CA SER A 24 11.71 5.38 -7.28
C SER A 24 10.99 5.09 -5.97
N PRO A 25 11.57 4.30 -5.04
CA PRO A 25 10.93 3.98 -3.76
C PRO A 25 10.42 5.22 -3.04
N THR A 26 9.10 5.35 -2.92
CA THR A 26 8.45 6.55 -2.41
C THR A 26 8.10 6.40 -0.92
N PRO A 27 8.68 7.23 -0.03
CA PRO A 27 8.22 7.36 1.34
C PRO A 27 6.76 7.80 1.42
N PHE A 28 6.00 7.28 2.37
CA PHE A 28 4.60 7.64 2.55
C PHE A 28 4.36 9.16 2.72
N LYS A 29 5.27 9.88 3.39
CA LYS A 29 5.20 11.35 3.52
C LYS A 29 5.08 12.10 2.18
N ASP A 30 5.67 11.56 1.12
CA ASP A 30 5.71 12.22 -0.19
C ASP A 30 4.37 12.05 -0.93
N ILE A 31 3.59 11.01 -0.58
CA ILE A 31 2.19 10.82 -1.02
C ILE A 31 1.31 11.95 -0.50
N LEU A 32 1.41 12.24 0.80
CA LEU A 32 0.66 13.31 1.44
C LEU A 32 1.06 14.69 0.92
N GLY A 33 2.37 14.91 0.73
CA GLY A 33 2.87 16.12 0.09
C GLY A 33 2.28 16.32 -1.30
N ARG A 34 2.21 15.25 -2.10
CA ARG A 34 1.64 15.30 -3.46
C ARG A 34 0.13 15.51 -3.47
N LEU A 35 -0.62 14.87 -2.57
CA LEU A 35 -2.07 15.08 -2.41
C LEU A 35 -2.43 16.49 -1.95
N SER A 36 -1.53 17.16 -1.23
CA SER A 36 -1.70 18.54 -0.78
C SER A 36 -1.37 19.57 -1.86
N GLY A 37 -0.81 19.14 -2.99
CA GLY A 37 -0.51 19.99 -4.13
C GLY A 37 -1.75 20.37 -4.93
N GLU A 38 -1.67 21.47 -5.69
CA GLU A 38 -2.84 22.06 -6.34
C GLU A 38 -3.21 21.43 -7.68
N GLU A 39 -2.25 20.82 -8.40
CA GLU A 39 -2.47 20.34 -9.77
C GLU A 39 -2.07 18.87 -9.95
N PHE A 40 -2.87 18.14 -10.72
CA PHE A 40 -2.58 16.80 -11.23
C PHE A 40 -2.71 16.83 -12.76
N ASP A 41 -1.84 16.09 -13.45
CA ASP A 41 -1.84 16.03 -14.92
C ASP A 41 -3.15 15.43 -15.43
N GLU A 42 -3.70 14.43 -14.72
CA GLU A 42 -5.00 13.83 -14.99
C GLU A 42 -5.92 13.91 -13.77
N PRO A 43 -7.22 14.21 -13.95
CA PRO A 43 -8.18 14.25 -12.85
C PRO A 43 -8.30 12.94 -12.06
N GLU A 44 -8.05 11.81 -12.72
CA GLU A 44 -8.12 10.48 -12.10
C GLU A 44 -6.92 10.18 -11.20
N ASP A 45 -5.80 10.87 -11.39
CA ASP A 45 -4.57 10.63 -10.63
C ASP A 45 -4.72 10.97 -9.15
N VAL A 46 -5.51 11.99 -8.82
CA VAL A 46 -5.79 12.33 -7.41
C VAL A 46 -6.56 11.21 -6.72
N ILE A 47 -7.46 10.54 -7.44
CA ILE A 47 -8.26 9.42 -6.92
C ILE A 47 -7.35 8.21 -6.71
N LYS A 48 -6.53 7.87 -7.70
CA LYS A 48 -5.55 6.78 -7.61
C LYS A 48 -4.57 6.99 -6.46
N LEU A 49 -4.04 8.20 -6.31
CA LEU A 49 -3.15 8.54 -5.20
C LEU A 49 -3.87 8.51 -3.84
N GLY A 50 -5.15 8.88 -3.81
CA GLY A 50 -6.03 8.73 -2.65
C GLY A 50 -6.19 7.25 -2.23
N TYR A 51 -6.33 6.34 -3.19
CA TYR A 51 -6.34 4.90 -2.89
C TYR A 51 -5.00 4.40 -2.33
N VAL A 52 -3.87 4.85 -2.89
CA VAL A 52 -2.54 4.53 -2.34
C VAL A 52 -2.43 4.99 -0.89
N TYR A 53 -2.89 6.22 -0.60
CA TYR A 53 -2.91 6.77 0.75
C TYR A 53 -3.77 5.92 1.69
N PHE A 54 -5.02 5.65 1.31
CA PHE A 54 -5.98 4.89 2.11
C PHE A 54 -5.46 3.48 2.42
N LEU A 55 -4.93 2.78 1.42
CA LEU A 55 -4.38 1.43 1.60
C LEU A 55 -3.18 1.41 2.52
N SER A 56 -2.19 2.25 2.21
CA SER A 56 -0.92 2.25 2.93
C SER A 56 -1.16 2.62 4.40
N HIS A 57 -1.94 3.66 4.66
CA HIS A 57 -2.10 4.20 6.00
C HIS A 57 -3.23 3.57 6.79
N ILE A 58 -4.42 3.48 6.22
CA ILE A 58 -5.63 3.07 6.95
C ILE A 58 -5.72 1.55 7.02
N LEU A 59 -5.49 0.86 5.89
CA LEU A 59 -5.69 -0.59 5.82
C LEU A 59 -4.47 -1.39 6.28
N LEU A 60 -3.26 -0.94 5.92
CA LEU A 60 -2.02 -1.63 6.23
C LEU A 60 -1.28 -1.06 7.45
N GLY A 61 -1.74 0.09 7.97
CA GLY A 61 -1.15 0.72 9.15
C GLY A 61 0.31 1.14 8.96
N GLN A 62 0.73 1.46 7.71
CA GLN A 62 2.10 1.87 7.46
C GLN A 62 2.37 3.24 8.07
N GLU A 63 3.56 3.35 8.68
CA GLU A 63 4.04 4.60 9.26
C GLU A 63 4.68 5.51 8.19
N TYR A 64 4.73 6.81 8.49
CA TYR A 64 5.24 7.87 7.60
C TYR A 64 6.62 7.63 6.97
N ARG A 65 7.48 6.87 7.65
CA ARG A 65 8.86 6.60 7.22
C ARG A 65 8.96 5.39 6.30
N TRP A 66 7.89 4.62 6.14
CA TRP A 66 7.90 3.41 5.34
C TRP A 66 7.68 3.74 3.88
N PHE A 67 8.30 2.93 3.02
CA PHE A 67 8.11 3.00 1.58
C PHE A 67 6.77 2.36 1.21
N VAL A 68 6.06 2.99 0.29
CA VAL A 68 4.85 2.43 -0.31
C VAL A 68 5.23 1.17 -1.09
N PRO A 69 4.60 0.01 -0.81
CA PRO A 69 4.88 -1.22 -1.53
C PRO A 69 4.60 -1.12 -3.03
N ASP A 70 5.52 -1.62 -3.86
CA ASP A 70 5.44 -1.48 -5.32
C ASP A 70 4.15 -2.03 -5.94
N TRP A 71 3.58 -3.08 -5.35
CA TRP A 71 2.36 -3.70 -5.84
C TRP A 71 1.12 -2.81 -5.69
N LEU A 72 1.12 -1.85 -4.75
CA LEU A 72 0.01 -0.89 -4.61
C LEU A 72 -0.06 0.03 -5.82
N TRP A 73 1.08 0.43 -6.36
CA TRP A 73 1.15 1.30 -7.53
C TRP A 73 0.56 0.65 -8.78
N GLY A 74 0.79 -0.65 -8.97
CA GLY A 74 0.18 -1.36 -10.09
C GLY A 74 -1.32 -1.58 -9.90
N LEU A 75 -1.76 -1.78 -8.66
CA LEU A 75 -3.15 -2.03 -8.35
C LEU A 75 -4.05 -0.81 -8.55
N VAL A 76 -3.58 0.40 -8.21
CA VAL A 76 -4.38 1.62 -8.39
C VAL A 76 -4.52 2.06 -9.85
N GLU A 77 -3.73 1.50 -10.76
CA GLU A 77 -3.93 1.71 -12.21
C GLU A 77 -5.12 0.90 -12.75
N ASP A 78 -5.50 -0.19 -12.08
CA ASP A 78 -6.70 -0.98 -12.38
C ASP A 78 -7.73 -0.81 -11.25
N ILE A 79 -8.48 0.30 -11.28
CA ILE A 79 -9.49 0.62 -10.26
C ILE A 79 -10.56 -0.49 -10.18
N THR A 80 -10.91 -1.13 -11.29
CA THR A 80 -11.89 -2.23 -11.28
C THR A 80 -11.35 -3.44 -10.52
N GLY A 81 -10.10 -3.83 -10.79
CA GLY A 81 -9.40 -4.87 -10.04
C GLY A 81 -9.22 -4.51 -8.57
N PHE A 82 -8.94 -3.24 -8.28
CA PHE A 82 -8.83 -2.71 -6.92
C PHE A 82 -10.14 -2.88 -6.13
N GLU A 83 -11.29 -2.49 -6.70
CA GLU A 83 -12.60 -2.59 -6.03
C GLU A 83 -13.07 -4.04 -5.87
N ALA A 84 -12.74 -4.90 -6.84
CA ALA A 84 -13.06 -6.32 -6.78
C ALA A 84 -12.15 -7.11 -5.82
N PHE A 85 -11.03 -6.54 -5.39
CA PHE A 85 -10.08 -7.22 -4.52
C PHE A 85 -10.71 -7.49 -3.14
N PRO A 86 -10.54 -8.70 -2.56
CA PRO A 86 -11.18 -9.07 -1.30
C PRO A 86 -10.44 -8.49 -0.08
N TRP A 87 -10.43 -7.15 0.04
CA TRP A 87 -9.70 -6.39 1.05
C TRP A 87 -9.93 -6.90 2.47
N GLY A 88 -11.18 -7.19 2.84
CA GLY A 88 -11.51 -7.69 4.17
C GLY A 88 -10.78 -8.98 4.52
N ASN A 89 -10.79 -9.97 3.62
CA ASN A 89 -10.10 -11.24 3.82
C ASN A 89 -8.58 -11.06 3.88
N TYR A 90 -8.03 -10.20 3.02
CA TYR A 90 -6.60 -9.92 2.98
C TYR A 90 -6.12 -9.25 4.27
N ILE A 91 -6.76 -8.14 4.68
CA ILE A 91 -6.40 -7.38 5.86
C ILE A 91 -6.56 -8.22 7.13
N TYR A 92 -7.64 -9.01 7.23
CA TYR A 92 -7.82 -9.92 8.34
C TYR A 92 -6.69 -10.95 8.46
N SER A 93 -6.27 -11.53 7.32
CA SER A 93 -5.16 -12.47 7.28
C SER A 93 -3.83 -11.83 7.68
N VAL A 94 -3.55 -10.61 7.18
CA VAL A 94 -2.37 -9.82 7.56
C VAL A 94 -2.38 -9.52 9.06
N THR A 95 -3.53 -9.12 9.60
CA THR A 95 -3.70 -8.82 11.02
C THR A 95 -3.40 -10.04 11.88
N LEU A 96 -3.96 -11.20 11.54
CA LEU A 96 -3.71 -12.46 12.25
C LEU A 96 -2.23 -12.86 12.21
N TYR A 97 -1.56 -12.69 11.07
CA TYR A 97 -0.13 -12.95 10.93
C TYR A 97 0.70 -12.10 11.89
N TRP A 98 0.50 -10.78 11.89
CA TRP A 98 1.26 -9.87 12.76
C TRP A 98 0.93 -10.06 14.23
N LEU A 99 -0.33 -10.34 14.57
CA LEU A 99 -0.72 -10.69 15.94
C LEU A 99 0.00 -11.96 16.41
N GLY A 100 0.03 -13.00 15.58
CA GLY A 100 0.74 -14.24 15.88
C GLY A 100 2.24 -14.00 16.09
N LYS A 101 2.86 -13.18 15.24
CA LYS A 101 4.26 -12.78 15.37
C LYS A 101 4.52 -12.01 16.67
N ALA A 102 3.71 -11.00 16.98
CA ALA A 102 3.84 -10.22 18.22
C ALA A 102 3.66 -11.08 19.48
N LEU A 103 2.72 -12.01 19.47
CA LEU A 103 2.52 -12.97 20.58
C LEU A 103 3.73 -13.90 20.74
N HIS A 104 4.28 -14.40 19.63
CA HIS A 104 5.48 -15.25 19.63
C HIS A 104 6.70 -14.49 20.19
N ASP A 105 6.92 -13.27 19.72
CA ASP A 105 8.04 -12.42 20.16
C ASP A 105 7.91 -12.07 21.65
N ARG A 106 6.70 -11.74 22.12
CA ARG A 106 6.44 -11.51 23.55
C ARG A 106 6.69 -12.76 24.40
N ARG A 107 6.32 -13.95 23.90
CA ARG A 107 6.55 -15.22 24.60
C ARG A 107 8.04 -15.53 24.72
N ASN A 108 8.81 -15.25 23.68
CA ASN A 108 10.24 -15.58 23.64
C ASN A 108 11.11 -14.51 24.32
N GLY A 109 10.74 -13.23 24.26
CA GLY A 109 11.40 -12.14 25.00
C GLY A 109 11.28 -12.29 26.52
N ARG A 110 10.21 -12.94 27.03
CA ARG A 110 10.07 -13.30 28.45
C ARG A 110 10.98 -14.44 28.92
N LYS A 111 11.61 -15.20 28.03
CA LYS A 111 12.48 -16.33 28.40
C LYS A 111 13.94 -15.92 28.63
N GLN A 112 14.30 -14.66 28.39
CA GLN A 112 15.67 -14.16 28.51
C GLN A 112 15.90 -13.29 29.76
N ASN A 113 14.89 -13.12 30.62
CA ASN A 113 15.00 -12.43 31.91
C ASN A 113 14.70 -13.40 33.06
#